data_AF-A0A356D7N7-F1
#
_entry.id   AF-A0A356D7N7-F1
#
_cell.length_a   1.000
_cell.length_b   1.000
_cell.length_c   1.000
_cell.angle_alpha   90.00
_cell.angle_beta   90.00
_cell.angle_gamma   90.00
#
_symmetry.space_group_name_H-M   'P 1'
#
loop_
_entity.id
_entity.type
_entity.pdbx_description
1 polymer ?
#
loop_
_entity_poly.entity_id
_entity_poly.type
_entity_poly.pdbx_seq_one_letter_code
_entity_poly.pdbx_strand_id
1 'polypeptide(L)'
;MDETLSECRGIFYERYMDDFLLLSPTRWPLKRSIAVLQDFLAQDGFICHPDKTQMGRIDKGFDWLGQRFTSTEITRSPRSLTRAKERQIEKEKRLRLYGQSS
;
A
#
# COMPACT_ATOMS: atom_id res chain seq x y z
N MET A 1 -13.91 -3.24 12.56
CA MET A 1 -12.49 -3.32 12.15
C MET A 1 -11.73 -2.06 12.50
N ASP A 2 -12.05 -0.91 11.90
CA ASP A 2 -11.26 0.32 12.03
C ASP A 2 -11.15 0.79 13.50
N GLU A 3 -12.25 0.78 14.24
CA GLU A 3 -12.28 1.04 15.70
C GLU A 3 -11.41 0.04 16.49
N THR A 4 -11.53 -1.25 16.19
CA THR A 4 -10.73 -2.30 16.83
C THR A 4 -9.23 -2.11 16.63
N LEU A 5 -8.81 -1.68 15.44
CA LEU A 5 -7.40 -1.45 15.11
C LEU A 5 -6.90 -0.13 15.67
N SER A 6 -7.70 0.94 15.66
CA SER A 6 -7.32 2.25 16.21
C SER A 6 -7.17 2.23 17.73
N GLU A 7 -7.93 1.41 18.44
CA GLU A 7 -7.84 1.25 19.90
C GLU A 7 -6.74 0.26 20.34
N CYS A 8 -6.15 -0.48 19.40
CA CYS A 8 -5.20 -1.53 19.71
C CYS A 8 -3.87 -0.91 20.23
N ARG A 9 -3.53 -1.20 21.50
CA ARG A 9 -2.32 -0.63 22.11
C ARG A 9 -1.05 -1.12 21.43
N GLY A 10 -0.13 -0.19 21.20
CA GLY A 10 1.19 -0.47 20.65
C GLY A 10 1.22 -0.59 19.14
N ILE A 11 0.15 -0.18 18.44
CA ILE A 11 0.18 0.07 17.00
C ILE A 11 -0.25 1.50 16.69
N PHE A 12 0.20 1.98 15.55
CA PHE A 12 -0.39 3.11 14.83
C PHE A 12 -1.10 2.53 13.60
N TYR A 13 -2.35 2.96 13.39
CA TYR A 13 -3.21 2.48 12.33
C TYR A 13 -3.71 3.66 11.50
N GLU A 14 -3.63 3.54 10.18
CA GLU A 14 -4.18 4.50 9.22
C GLU A 14 -4.74 3.74 8.02
N ARG A 15 -5.83 4.24 7.42
CA ARG A 15 -6.50 3.58 6.29
C ARG A 15 -6.92 4.60 5.26
N TYR A 16 -6.66 4.27 3.99
CA TYR A 16 -7.20 5.00 2.86
C TYR A 16 -7.81 4.00 1.87
N MET A 17 -9.14 4.00 1.79
CA MET A 17 -9.89 3.02 0.99
C MET A 17 -9.47 1.57 1.33
N ASP A 18 -8.91 0.82 0.38
CA ASP A 18 -8.44 -0.55 0.55
C ASP A 18 -6.96 -0.65 0.98
N ASP A 19 -6.27 0.48 1.13
CA ASP A 19 -4.86 0.53 1.55
C ASP A 19 -4.77 0.75 3.08
N PHE A 20 -4.17 -0.21 3.78
CA PHE A 20 -3.98 -0.21 5.23
C PHE A 20 -2.52 0.05 5.60
N LEU A 21 -2.29 0.88 6.62
CA LEU A 21 -0.97 1.13 7.21
C LEU A 21 -1.01 0.75 8.69
N LEU A 22 -0.13 -0.18 9.07
CA LEU A 22 0.06 -0.63 10.45
C LEU A 22 1.53 -0.45 10.82
N LEU A 23 1.82 0.39 11.82
CA LEU A 23 3.15 0.61 12.34
C LEU A 23 3.21 0.20 13.81
N SER A 24 4.34 -0.33 14.27
CA SER A 24 4.54 -0.66 15.68
C SER A 24 6.01 -0.60 16.05
N PRO A 25 6.36 -0.15 17.27
CA PRO A 25 7.72 -0.22 17.76
C PRO A 25 8.21 -1.67 17.99
N THR A 26 7.29 -2.64 18.14
CA THR A 26 7.65 -4.04 18.43
C THR A 26 6.91 -5.03 17.53
N ARG A 27 7.46 -6.23 17.37
CA ARG A 27 6.96 -7.21 16.40
C ARG A 27 5.61 -7.84 16.80
N TRP A 28 5.39 -8.02 18.10
CA TRP A 28 4.24 -8.78 18.61
C TRP A 28 2.89 -8.07 18.44
N PRO A 29 2.75 -6.78 18.80
CA PRO A 29 1.52 -6.04 18.53
C PRO A 29 1.21 -6.01 17.03
N LEU A 30 2.20 -5.72 16.19
CA LEU A 30 2.03 -5.70 14.74
C LEU A 30 1.49 -7.03 14.19
N LYS A 31 2.07 -8.16 14.61
CA LYS A 31 1.61 -9.48 14.17
C LYS A 31 0.16 -9.76 14.58
N ARG A 32 -0.24 -9.40 15.80
CA ARG A 32 -1.62 -9.59 16.25
C ARG A 32 -2.58 -8.74 15.43
N SER A 33 -2.24 -7.48 15.19
CA SER A 33 -3.09 -6.56 14.42
C SER A 33 -3.21 -6.99 12.95
N ILE A 34 -2.15 -7.54 12.36
CA ILE A 34 -2.21 -8.16 11.02
C ILE A 34 -3.19 -9.33 11.01
N ALA A 35 -3.15 -10.22 12.01
CA ALA A 35 -4.06 -11.35 12.09
C ALA A 35 -5.52 -10.89 12.25
N VAL A 36 -5.77 -9.86 13.08
CA VAL A 36 -7.09 -9.25 13.23
C VAL A 36 -7.58 -8.64 11.91
N LEU A 37 -6.74 -7.88 11.20
CA LEU A 37 -7.07 -7.33 9.89
C LEU A 37 -7.40 -8.43 8.87
N GLN A 38 -6.60 -9.49 8.83
CA GLN A 38 -6.82 -10.62 7.92
C GLN A 38 -8.14 -11.35 8.21
N ASP A 39 -8.49 -11.51 9.48
CA ASP A 39 -9.75 -12.13 9.90
C ASP A 39 -10.96 -11.30 9.45
N PHE A 40 -10.92 -9.98 9.68
CA PHE A 40 -11.97 -9.07 9.19
C PHE A 40 -12.11 -9.11 7.67
N LEU A 41 -11.00 -9.07 6.93
CA LEU A 41 -11.03 -9.15 5.47
C LEU A 41 -11.61 -10.49 4.99
N ALA A 42 -11.25 -11.59 5.64
CA ALA A 42 -11.76 -12.91 5.28
C ALA A 42 -13.27 -13.05 5.53
N GLN A 43 -13.80 -12.46 6.60
CA GLN A 43 -15.24 -12.43 6.88
C GLN A 43 -16.02 -11.70 5.77
N ASP A 44 -15.42 -10.66 5.19
CA ASP A 44 -16.00 -9.88 4.08
C ASP A 44 -15.70 -10.48 2.69
N GLY A 45 -15.02 -11.65 2.63
CA GLY A 45 -14.68 -12.33 1.38
C GLY A 45 -13.46 -11.76 0.65
N PHE A 46 -12.67 -10.91 1.29
CA PHE A 46 -11.45 -10.32 0.75
C PHE A 46 -10.19 -11.08 1.17
N ILE A 47 -9.17 -11.02 0.30
CA ILE A 47 -7.84 -11.60 0.55
C ILE A 47 -6.80 -10.51 0.33
N CYS A 48 -5.86 -10.36 1.27
CA CYS A 48 -4.71 -9.47 1.09
C CYS A 48 -3.88 -9.89 -0.13
N HIS A 49 -3.67 -8.97 -1.06
CA HIS A 49 -2.84 -9.25 -2.22
C HIS A 49 -1.36 -9.40 -1.80
N PRO A 50 -0.69 -10.53 -2.11
CA PRO A 50 0.70 -10.77 -1.67
C PRO A 50 1.66 -9.69 -2.16
N ASP A 51 1.53 -9.25 -3.43
CA ASP A 51 2.38 -8.18 -4.00
C ASP A 51 2.03 -6.76 -3.53
N LYS A 52 1.01 -6.58 -2.68
CA LYS A 52 0.70 -5.27 -2.07
C LYS A 52 1.13 -5.21 -0.60
N THR A 53 1.53 -6.32 -0.02
CA THR A 53 1.84 -6.40 1.41
C THR A 53 3.33 -6.21 1.63
N GLN A 54 3.73 -5.02 2.09
CA GLN A 54 5.11 -4.76 2.52
C GLN A 54 5.21 -4.90 4.04
N MET A 55 5.92 -5.93 4.51
CA MET A 55 6.27 -6.09 5.93
C MET A 55 7.76 -5.89 6.11
N GLY A 56 8.14 -4.97 6.98
CA GLY A 56 9.55 -4.65 7.18
C GLY A 56 9.79 -3.65 8.29
N ARG A 57 11.06 -3.35 8.51
CA ARG A 57 11.48 -2.27 9.40
C ARG A 57 11.38 -0.94 8.66
N ILE A 58 10.94 0.10 9.38
CA ILE A 58 10.76 1.45 8.83
C ILE A 58 12.07 2.09 8.36
N ASP A 59 13.21 1.67 8.91
CA ASP A 59 14.55 2.13 8.51
C ASP A 59 14.90 1.81 7.05
N LYS A 60 14.30 0.76 6.48
CA LYS A 60 14.42 0.42 5.05
C LYS A 60 13.46 1.22 4.16
N GLY A 61 12.62 2.05 4.77
CA GLY A 61 11.53 2.77 4.13
C GLY A 61 10.39 1.86 3.66
N PHE A 62 9.23 2.46 3.46
CA PHE A 62 8.03 1.76 3.00
C PHE A 62 7.23 2.64 2.02
N ASP A 63 6.46 1.99 1.17
CA ASP A 63 5.64 2.68 0.19
C ASP A 63 4.17 2.73 0.68
N TRP A 64 3.56 3.92 0.68
CA TRP A 64 2.14 4.12 1.02
C TRP A 64 1.55 5.24 0.16
N LEU A 65 0.36 5.01 -0.41
CA LEU A 65 -0.36 5.95 -1.30
C LEU A 65 0.50 6.51 -2.44
N GLY A 66 1.35 5.67 -3.01
CA GLY A 66 2.22 6.02 -4.12
C GLY A 66 3.42 6.90 -3.76
N GLN A 67 3.62 7.17 -2.47
CA GLN A 67 4.78 7.82 -1.90
C GLN A 67 5.67 6.79 -1.21
N ARG A 68 6.96 7.08 -1.11
CA ARG A 68 7.95 6.30 -0.38
C ARG A 68 8.39 7.11 0.82
N PHE A 69 8.19 6.54 2.00
CA PHE A 69 8.58 7.12 3.28
C PHE A 69 9.91 6.50 3.70
N THR A 70 10.85 7.35 4.10
CA THR A 70 12.12 6.96 4.73
C THR A 70 12.27 7.71 6.05
N SER A 71 13.36 7.47 6.77
CA SER A 71 13.65 8.22 8.00
C SER A 71 13.92 9.71 7.77
N THR A 72 14.23 10.13 6.53
CA THR A 72 14.70 11.49 6.23
C THR A 72 13.85 12.21 5.19
N GLU A 73 13.14 11.49 4.34
CA GLU A 73 12.44 12.06 3.19
C GLU A 73 11.17 11.30 2.81
N ILE A 74 10.27 12.02 2.15
CA ILE A 74 9.09 11.49 1.46
C ILE A 74 9.27 11.75 -0.03
N THR A 75 9.34 10.70 -0.83
CA THR A 75 9.55 10.76 -2.29
C THR A 75 8.44 10.03 -3.04
N ARG A 76 8.39 10.10 -4.39
CA ARG A 76 7.49 9.25 -5.16
C ARG A 76 7.99 7.81 -5.13
N SER A 77 7.08 6.86 -4.89
CA SER A 77 7.50 5.46 -4.82
C SER A 77 8.00 4.93 -6.17
N PRO A 78 9.01 4.04 -6.18
CA PRO A 78 9.50 3.41 -7.42
C PRO A 78 8.35 2.76 -8.21
N ARG A 79 7.42 2.10 -7.51
CA ARG A 79 6.24 1.47 -8.12
C ARG A 79 5.34 2.49 -8.82
N SER A 80 5.12 3.66 -8.21
CA SER A 80 4.35 4.75 -8.84
C SER A 80 5.04 5.29 -10.09
N LEU A 81 6.37 5.44 -10.04
CA LEU A 81 7.15 5.89 -11.19
C LEU A 81 7.08 4.88 -12.35
N THR A 82 7.22 3.58 -12.07
CA THR A 82 7.07 2.52 -13.07
C THR A 82 5.67 2.54 -13.69
N ARG A 83 4.61 2.58 -12.88
CA ARG A 83 3.23 2.67 -13.36
C ARG A 83 2.94 3.93 -14.16
N ALA A 84 3.59 5.05 -13.82
CA ALA A 84 3.45 6.29 -14.59
C ALA A 84 4.07 6.13 -15.99
N LYS A 85 5.27 5.53 -16.08
CA LYS A 85 5.94 5.25 -17.35
C LYS A 85 5.13 4.28 -18.22
N GLU A 86 4.62 3.19 -17.65
CA GLU A 86 3.76 2.23 -18.36
C GLU A 86 2.51 2.90 -18.94
N ARG A 87 1.84 3.76 -18.15
CA ARG A 87 0.68 4.52 -18.60
C ARG A 87 1.01 5.52 -19.70
N GLN A 88 2.20 6.12 -19.68
CA GLN A 88 2.64 7.02 -20.74
C GLN A 88 2.83 6.26 -22.06
N ILE A 89 3.52 5.12 -22.02
CA ILE A 89 3.74 4.26 -23.20
C ILE A 89 2.40 3.81 -23.80
N GLU A 90 1.46 3.37 -22.97
CA GLU A 90 0.13 2.94 -23.41
C GLU A 90 -0.65 4.09 -24.07
N LYS A 91 -0.60 5.30 -23.51
CA LYS A 91 -1.22 6.48 -24.11
C LYS A 91 -0.61 6.83 -25.48
N GLU A 92 0.70 6.79 -25.59
CA GLU A 92 1.40 7.05 -26.86
C GLU A 92 1.01 6.03 -27.93
N LYS A 93 0.94 4.74 -27.58
CA LYS A 93 0.47 3.68 -28.49
C LYS A 93 -0.96 3.95 -28.97
N ARG A 94 -1.87 4.27 -28.06
CA ARG A 94 -3.27 4.59 -28.42
C ARG A 94 -3.35 5.80 -29.35
N LEU A 95 -2.59 6.86 -29.08
CA LEU A 95 -2.60 8.07 -29.91
C LEU A 95 -2.12 7.77 -31.35
N ARG A 96 -1.10 6.92 -31.51
CA ARG A 96 -0.64 6.48 -32.84
C ARG A 96 -1.70 5.68 -33.60
N LEU A 97 -2.43 4.80 -32.91
CA LEU A 97 -3.52 4.02 -33.53
C LEU A 97 -4.67 4.93 -34.00
N TYR A 98 -5.04 5.94 -33.21
CA TYR A 98 -6.03 6.94 -33.64
C TYR A 98 -5.56 7.75 -34.85
N GLY A 99 -4.29 8.15 -34.88
CA GLY A 99 -3.73 8.90 -36.00
C GLY A 99 -3.52 8.12 -37.30
N GLN A 100 -3.54 6.78 -37.26
CA GLN A 100 -3.47 5.90 -38.44
C GLN A 100 -4.84 5.52 -38.99
N SER A 101 -5.91 5.82 -38.24
CA SER A 101 -7.30 5.50 -38.60
C SER A 101 -8.08 6.73 -39.11
N SER A 102 -7.38 7.82 -39.44
CA SER A 102 -7.91 9.06 -40.01
C SER A 102 -7.26 9.39 -41.35
#